data_AF-A0AAN6VTB4-F1
#
_entry.id   AF-A0AAN6VTB4-F1
#
_cell.length_a   1.000
_cell.length_b   1.000
_cell.length_c   1.000
_cell.angle_alpha   90.00
_cell.angle_beta   90.00
_cell.angle_gamma   90.00
#
_symmetry.space_group_name_H-M   'P 1'
#
loop_
_entity.id
_entity.type
_entity.pdbx_description
1 polymer ?
#
loop_
_entity_poly.entity_id
_entity_poly.type
_entity_poly.pdbx_seq_one_letter_code
_entity_poly.pdbx_strand_id
1 'polypeptide(L)'
;MTSNRKYAALPDLDSAPDIYETPELTDDQSTIPPTTVRSPSDNEYDEEEDDDATGVSRSRLRVNQARSRFMPATVDATDVDFSDRLSSKRKSYKTSTRRHRILEDGTEEIGDLSDEDDAGNLARKIARLKREIEEAKEEYGKQKAASSESKDGEEVAEGEFDSLSKVLDEMSRLDQSLALRAIPGPPPAGLQEKAPGEATDGVSYTITYAPSYEQTHALAKAADFDGRLVVLEKALGVGSAAMPEFDSNGLPRAIVPLLEHLHRQVSTLSDASVPSLDSISRRVRALTQEAESLEKARRNAKAAHEALASTGAAPTSEAAAPEDSEQTAKINALYGTLPTIENLTPLLPPLLDRLRSLRMIHADAATASETLARLEKKQAEMAGEMQQWREGLEKVEGAVRAGDAAMAKNVDVMSKARTMTSKPPQGHFNILYFASAGSYTSKNVEALPAPLPLRKLFSTLEERYKGIRASVLDHSLVTINLTYVDVADDEAAGDGDEVVIQEGDEVAIIPPVSSG
;
A
#
# COMPACT_ATOMS: atom_id res chain seq x y z
N MET A 1 26.11 -46.08 11.35
CA MET A 1 25.51 -45.83 10.02
C MET A 1 24.11 -46.43 9.99
N THR A 2 23.09 -45.66 10.37
CA THR A 2 21.70 -46.11 10.30
C THR A 2 21.24 -46.00 8.85
N SER A 3 21.10 -47.13 8.16
CA SER A 3 20.56 -47.17 6.80
C SER A 3 19.20 -46.45 6.77
N ASN A 4 19.08 -45.41 5.94
CA ASN A 4 17.82 -44.67 5.78
C ASN A 4 16.70 -45.64 5.38
N ARG A 5 15.64 -45.72 6.19
CA ARG A 5 14.54 -46.69 6.06
C ARG A 5 13.85 -46.65 4.69
N LYS A 6 13.97 -45.53 3.96
CA LYS A 6 13.45 -45.34 2.59
C LYS A 6 14.17 -46.23 1.57
N TYR A 7 15.45 -46.54 1.77
CA TYR A 7 16.29 -47.23 0.78
C TYR A 7 16.59 -48.69 1.13
N ALA A 8 16.21 -49.15 2.32
CA ALA A 8 16.48 -50.50 2.82
C ALA A 8 15.80 -51.63 2.02
N ALA A 9 14.78 -51.33 1.22
CA ALA A 9 14.05 -52.31 0.41
C ALA A 9 14.61 -52.46 -1.02
N LEU A 10 15.56 -51.62 -1.41
CA LEU A 10 16.20 -51.68 -2.73
C LEU A 10 17.38 -52.67 -2.66
N PRO A 11 17.46 -53.67 -3.55
CA PRO A 11 18.67 -54.48 -3.71
C PRO A 11 19.78 -53.60 -4.30
N ASP A 12 21.04 -53.87 -3.92
CA ASP A 12 22.25 -53.16 -4.38
C ASP A 12 22.45 -51.72 -3.82
N LEU A 13 22.29 -51.56 -2.50
CA LEU A 13 22.63 -50.30 -1.82
C LEU A 13 24.10 -50.30 -1.37
N ASP A 14 24.89 -49.35 -1.85
CA ASP A 14 26.28 -49.19 -1.43
C ASP A 14 26.37 -48.78 0.06
N SER A 15 27.22 -49.48 0.81
CA SER A 15 27.50 -49.24 2.22
C SER A 15 28.87 -48.58 2.44
N ALA A 16 29.54 -48.19 1.36
CA ALA A 16 30.74 -47.37 1.37
C ALA A 16 30.52 -46.02 2.11
N PRO A 17 31.60 -45.37 2.57
CA PRO A 17 31.50 -43.99 3.08
C PRO A 17 30.90 -43.07 2.01
N ASP A 18 29.95 -42.23 2.44
CA ASP A 18 29.19 -41.31 1.59
C ASP A 18 30.10 -40.27 0.90
N ILE A 19 31.22 -39.93 1.53
CA ILE A 19 32.18 -38.92 1.08
C ILE A 19 33.58 -39.50 1.14
N TYR A 20 34.26 -39.54 0.00
CA TYR A 20 35.70 -39.83 -0.11
C TYR A 20 36.44 -38.52 -0.32
N GLU A 21 36.83 -37.87 0.78
CA GLU A 21 37.60 -36.64 0.76
C GLU A 21 39.09 -36.89 1.05
N THR A 22 39.94 -36.05 0.48
CA THR A 22 41.33 -35.95 0.91
C THR A 22 41.38 -35.38 2.33
N PRO A 23 42.30 -35.83 3.20
CA PRO A 23 42.45 -35.25 4.54
C PRO A 23 42.51 -33.73 4.44
N GLU A 24 41.72 -33.05 5.26
CA GLU A 24 41.68 -31.60 5.32
C GLU A 24 43.09 -31.10 5.63
N LEU A 25 43.75 -30.52 4.63
CA LEU A 25 45.00 -29.80 4.84
C LEU A 25 44.61 -28.61 5.73
N THR A 26 45.18 -28.54 6.92
CA THR A 26 44.98 -27.41 7.83
C THR A 26 45.57 -26.16 7.19
N ASP A 27 44.78 -25.46 6.37
CA ASP A 27 45.14 -24.18 5.75
C ASP A 27 45.43 -23.10 6.83
N ASP A 28 45.07 -23.38 8.09
CA ASP A 28 45.30 -22.54 9.27
C ASP A 28 46.76 -22.51 9.77
N GLN A 29 47.67 -23.31 9.21
CA GLN A 29 49.13 -23.19 9.45
C GLN A 29 49.84 -22.46 8.30
N SER A 30 49.17 -21.50 7.65
CA SER A 30 49.87 -20.57 6.75
C SER A 30 50.75 -19.62 7.57
N THR A 31 52.07 -19.77 7.47
CA THR A 31 53.07 -18.83 7.99
C THR A 31 53.23 -17.61 7.07
N ILE A 32 52.37 -17.45 6.07
CA ILE A 32 52.34 -16.25 5.25
C ILE A 32 51.56 -15.23 6.07
N PRO A 33 52.20 -14.14 6.54
CA PRO A 33 51.47 -13.09 7.24
C PRO A 33 50.33 -12.67 6.29
N PRO A 34 49.06 -12.63 6.76
CA PRO A 34 48.01 -12.07 5.95
C PRO A 34 48.45 -10.64 5.69
N THR A 35 48.80 -10.31 4.45
CA THR A 35 48.73 -8.94 4.00
C THR A 35 47.25 -8.61 4.06
N THR A 36 46.82 -8.24 5.26
CA THR A 36 45.54 -7.65 5.49
C THR A 36 45.48 -6.52 4.49
N VAL A 37 44.59 -6.66 3.51
CA VAL A 37 44.01 -5.50 2.88
C VAL A 37 43.42 -4.74 4.05
N ARG A 38 44.18 -3.76 4.57
CA ARG A 38 43.72 -2.79 5.55
C ARG A 38 42.52 -2.12 4.90
N SER A 39 41.33 -2.63 5.18
CA SER A 39 40.11 -1.86 4.98
C SER A 39 40.30 -0.61 5.84
N PRO A 40 40.25 0.60 5.26
CA PRO A 40 40.45 1.82 6.02
C PRO A 40 39.27 1.96 6.99
N SER A 41 39.51 1.54 8.22
CA SER A 41 38.66 1.75 9.38
C SER A 41 38.44 3.26 9.56
N ASP A 42 37.22 3.62 9.92
CA ASP A 42 36.74 5.00 10.02
C ASP A 42 37.26 5.77 11.25
N ASN A 43 38.16 5.17 12.04
CA ASN A 43 38.55 5.64 13.37
C ASN A 43 40.07 5.67 13.63
N GLU A 44 40.91 5.86 12.61
CA GLU A 44 42.32 6.22 12.84
C GLU A 44 42.41 7.76 12.95
N TYR A 45 42.55 8.23 14.19
CA TYR A 45 42.90 9.62 14.50
C TYR A 45 44.41 9.76 14.36
N ASP A 46 44.83 10.81 13.62
CA ASP A 46 46.20 11.31 13.48
C ASP A 46 47.30 10.26 13.28
N GLU A 47 47.57 9.96 12.01
CA GLU A 47 48.94 10.09 11.54
C GLU A 47 48.90 11.05 10.36
N GLU A 48 49.59 12.19 10.50
CA GLU A 48 50.05 13.02 9.39
C GLU A 48 51.00 12.16 8.54
N GLU A 49 50.46 11.16 7.84
CA GLU A 49 51.21 10.38 6.86
C GLU A 49 51.48 11.33 5.68
N ASP A 50 52.77 11.61 5.48
CA ASP A 50 53.35 12.46 4.43
C ASP A 50 52.58 12.35 3.09
N ASP A 51 51.61 13.26 2.90
CA ASP A 51 50.77 13.39 1.69
C ASP A 51 51.59 13.90 0.48
N ASP A 52 52.92 14.06 0.62
CA ASP A 52 53.82 14.60 -0.40
C ASP A 52 54.30 13.57 -1.43
N ALA A 53 54.09 12.26 -1.20
CA ALA A 53 54.66 11.21 -2.07
C ALA A 53 53.82 10.88 -3.31
N THR A 54 52.53 11.20 -3.32
CA THR A 54 51.65 10.97 -4.48
C THR A 54 50.82 12.23 -4.65
N GLY A 55 50.92 12.93 -5.79
CA GLY A 55 50.22 14.21 -6.06
C GLY A 55 48.68 14.16 -6.11
N VAL A 56 48.06 13.28 -5.31
CA VAL A 56 46.65 13.08 -5.07
C VAL A 56 46.44 13.21 -3.57
N SER A 57 45.83 14.32 -3.12
CA SER A 57 45.44 14.48 -1.71
C SER A 57 44.37 13.44 -1.35
N ARG A 58 44.62 12.69 -0.27
CA ARG A 58 43.71 11.65 0.24
C ARG A 58 42.84 12.11 1.41
N SER A 59 42.66 13.43 1.56
CA SER A 59 41.86 14.00 2.65
C SER A 59 40.48 13.35 2.72
N ARG A 60 40.18 12.66 3.83
CA ARG A 60 38.90 11.97 4.01
C ARG A 60 37.78 12.97 4.30
N LEU A 61 36.66 12.83 3.60
CA LEU A 61 35.52 13.75 3.72
C LEU A 61 34.87 13.61 5.10
N ARG A 62 35.07 14.59 6.00
CA ARG A 62 34.34 14.67 7.27
C ARG A 62 32.91 15.17 7.02
N VAL A 63 31.99 14.24 6.73
CA VAL A 63 30.59 14.54 6.33
C VAL A 63 29.89 15.44 7.34
N ASN A 64 30.09 15.25 8.65
CA ASN A 64 29.46 16.08 9.68
C ASN A 64 29.98 17.52 9.67
N GLN A 65 31.28 17.72 9.46
CA GLN A 65 31.89 19.05 9.36
C GLN A 65 31.53 19.73 8.03
N ALA A 66 31.45 18.96 6.94
CA ALA A 66 30.93 19.47 5.67
C ALA A 66 29.46 19.89 5.83
N ARG A 67 28.63 19.08 6.49
CA ARG A 67 27.22 19.38 6.76
C ARG A 67 27.07 20.66 7.56
N SER A 68 27.84 20.89 8.62
CA SER A 68 27.75 22.14 9.38
C SER A 68 28.17 23.36 8.56
N ARG A 69 29.15 23.22 7.66
CA ARG A 69 29.57 24.31 6.75
C ARG A 69 28.50 24.67 5.72
N PHE A 70 27.75 23.70 5.21
CA PHE A 70 26.75 23.93 4.15
C PHE A 70 25.31 24.09 4.66
N MET A 71 25.01 23.71 5.91
CA MET A 71 23.68 23.87 6.52
C MET A 71 23.13 25.31 6.50
N PRO A 72 23.93 26.38 6.74
CA PRO A 72 23.43 27.75 6.71
C PRO A 72 23.35 28.36 5.30
N ALA A 73 23.78 27.65 4.26
CA ALA A 73 23.74 28.10 2.88
C ALA A 73 22.48 27.57 2.19
N THR A 74 21.57 28.47 1.80
CA THR A 74 20.38 28.13 1.01
C THR A 74 20.51 28.72 -0.39
N VAL A 75 20.01 27.98 -1.39
CA VAL A 75 20.03 28.41 -2.79
C VAL A 75 18.60 28.42 -3.30
N ASP A 76 18.12 29.59 -3.70
CA ASP A 76 16.84 29.75 -4.39
C ASP A 76 17.07 29.67 -5.90
N ALA A 77 16.42 28.68 -6.51
CA ALA A 77 16.50 28.37 -7.93
C ALA A 77 15.16 28.56 -8.67
N THR A 78 14.14 29.12 -8.02
CA THR A 78 12.77 29.20 -8.56
C THR A 78 12.65 30.06 -9.82
N ASP A 79 13.51 31.06 -9.97
CA ASP A 79 13.43 32.07 -11.04
C ASP A 79 14.62 32.00 -12.03
N VAL A 80 15.37 30.90 -12.08
CA VAL A 80 16.63 30.84 -12.85
C VAL A 80 16.37 30.49 -14.32
N ASP A 81 16.92 31.28 -15.25
CA ASP A 81 16.85 31.03 -16.69
C ASP A 81 18.26 30.86 -17.25
N PHE A 82 18.63 29.60 -17.55
CA PHE A 82 19.90 29.23 -18.20
C PHE A 82 19.81 29.20 -19.72
N SER A 83 18.68 29.61 -20.31
CA SER A 83 18.58 29.68 -21.76
C SER A 83 19.54 30.74 -22.29
N ASP A 84 20.26 30.41 -23.36
CA ASP A 84 21.23 31.29 -24.03
C ASP A 84 20.54 32.45 -24.82
N ARG A 85 19.31 32.79 -24.41
CA ARG A 85 18.52 33.86 -25.01
C ARG A 85 19.03 35.19 -24.45
N LEU A 86 19.68 35.97 -25.29
CA LEU A 86 20.20 37.32 -25.00
C LEU A 86 19.12 38.38 -24.66
N SER A 87 17.85 37.99 -24.44
CA SER A 87 16.77 38.93 -24.08
C SER A 87 16.89 39.35 -22.61
N SER A 88 17.15 40.65 -22.44
CA SER A 88 17.30 41.44 -21.20
C SER A 88 17.06 40.75 -19.84
N LYS A 89 18.12 40.77 -19.02
CA LYS A 89 18.28 40.29 -17.63
C LYS A 89 18.39 38.76 -17.48
N ARG A 90 19.64 38.29 -17.53
CA ARG A 90 20.03 36.96 -17.03
C ARG A 90 19.50 36.77 -15.62
N LYS A 91 18.59 35.82 -15.42
CA LYS A 91 18.15 35.41 -14.09
C LYS A 91 19.08 34.30 -13.59
N SER A 92 19.89 34.59 -12.58
CA SER A 92 20.81 33.62 -11.95
C SER A 92 20.24 33.10 -10.64
N TYR A 93 20.81 32.00 -10.13
CA TYR A 93 20.51 31.52 -8.78
C TYR A 93 20.82 32.59 -7.74
N LYS A 94 20.00 32.66 -6.69
CA LYS A 94 20.23 33.51 -5.52
C LYS A 94 20.71 32.64 -4.36
N THR A 95 21.88 32.95 -3.81
CA THR A 95 22.39 32.25 -2.62
C THR A 95 22.22 33.13 -1.40
N SER A 96 21.52 32.65 -0.38
CA SER A 96 21.51 33.28 0.94
C SER A 96 22.39 32.45 1.87
N THR A 97 23.40 33.08 2.45
CA THR A 97 24.24 32.44 3.47
C THR A 97 24.08 33.21 4.77
N ARG A 98 23.53 32.57 5.79
CA ARG A 98 23.60 33.09 7.16
C ARG A 98 25.06 32.97 7.61
N ARG A 99 25.82 34.06 7.50
CA ARG A 99 27.24 34.09 7.91
C ARG A 99 27.32 33.97 9.44
N HIS A 100 27.59 32.76 9.92
CA HIS A 100 28.13 32.54 11.25
C HIS A 100 29.66 32.68 11.16
N ARG A 101 30.22 33.74 11.74
CA ARG A 101 31.67 33.85 11.93
C ARG A 101 31.99 33.44 13.36
N ILE A 102 32.82 32.41 13.50
CA ILE A 102 33.42 32.04 14.77
C ILE A 102 34.71 32.87 14.87
N LEU A 103 34.82 33.74 15.89
CA LEU A 103 36.06 34.47 16.17
C LEU A 103 37.10 33.52 16.80
N GLU A 104 38.37 33.93 16.81
CA GLU A 104 39.47 33.17 17.46
C GLU A 104 39.23 32.92 18.97
N ASP A 105 38.28 33.64 19.59
CA ASP A 105 37.91 33.55 20.99
C ASP A 105 36.67 32.65 21.25
N GLY A 106 36.21 31.90 20.24
CA GLY A 106 35.11 30.91 20.37
C GLY A 106 33.71 31.49 20.55
N THR A 107 33.54 32.82 20.44
CA THR A 107 32.24 33.50 20.45
C THR A 107 31.65 33.59 19.04
N GLU A 108 30.35 33.31 18.92
CA GLU A 108 29.60 33.39 17.67
C GLU A 108 29.11 34.82 17.45
N GLU A 109 29.70 35.53 16.48
CA GLU A 109 29.20 36.83 16.03
C GLU A 109 28.19 36.58 14.91
N ILE A 110 26.91 36.82 15.21
CA ILE A 110 25.84 36.85 14.21
C ILE A 110 26.03 38.15 13.42
N GLY A 111 26.52 38.02 12.18
CA GLY A 111 26.80 39.17 11.32
C GLY A 111 25.56 40.04 11.04
N ASP A 112 25.83 41.33 10.86
CA ASP A 112 24.88 42.43 10.65
C ASP A 112 23.86 42.15 9.53
N LEU A 113 22.59 42.46 9.85
CA LEU A 113 21.40 42.25 9.03
C LEU A 113 21.33 43.31 7.93
N SER A 114 22.26 43.29 6.98
CA SER A 114 22.19 44.17 5.82
C SER A 114 21.64 43.43 4.61
N ASP A 115 20.38 43.75 4.34
CA ASP A 115 19.56 43.46 3.16
C ASP A 115 18.97 42.05 2.98
N GLU A 116 17.66 42.06 2.70
CA GLU A 116 16.83 40.99 2.13
C GLU A 116 16.13 40.01 3.10
N ASP A 117 15.22 40.57 3.91
CA ASP A 117 13.94 39.92 4.27
C ASP A 117 12.82 40.97 4.14
N ASP A 118 12.29 41.16 2.93
CA ASP A 118 11.28 42.19 2.61
C ASP A 118 9.98 42.03 3.42
N ALA A 119 9.64 40.82 3.86
CA ALA A 119 8.43 40.56 4.64
C ALA A 119 8.53 41.08 6.09
N GLY A 120 9.70 40.95 6.74
CA GLY A 120 9.95 41.51 8.07
C GLY A 120 10.21 43.02 8.03
N ASN A 121 10.75 43.51 6.91
CA ASN A 121 11.02 44.92 6.70
C ASN A 121 9.74 45.72 6.43
N LEU A 122 8.73 45.19 5.74
CA LEU A 122 7.49 45.95 5.48
C LEU A 122 6.78 46.35 6.78
N ALA A 123 6.57 45.42 7.71
CA ALA A 123 5.99 45.71 9.01
C ALA A 123 6.84 46.71 9.82
N ARG A 124 8.18 46.56 9.80
CA ARG A 124 9.10 47.47 10.48
C ARG A 124 9.15 48.87 9.83
N LYS A 125 9.03 48.93 8.52
CA LYS A 125 8.97 50.15 7.70
C LYS A 125 7.64 50.87 7.87
N ILE A 126 6.52 50.14 7.95
CA ILE A 126 5.19 50.68 8.32
C ILE A 126 5.24 51.26 9.73
N ALA A 127 5.86 50.56 10.70
CA ALA A 127 6.01 51.08 12.06
C ALA A 127 6.89 52.35 12.11
N ARG A 128 7.97 52.40 11.32
CA ARG A 128 8.81 53.60 11.19
C ARG A 128 8.06 54.77 10.55
N LEU A 129 7.33 54.53 9.46
CA LEU A 129 6.54 55.55 8.78
C LEU A 129 5.40 56.08 9.65
N LYS A 130 4.75 55.21 10.44
CA LYS A 130 3.77 55.64 11.45
C LYS A 130 4.38 56.63 12.45
N ARG A 131 5.60 56.36 12.92
CA ARG A 131 6.32 57.27 13.81
C ARG A 131 6.71 58.58 13.13
N GLU A 132 7.22 58.53 11.91
CA GLU A 132 7.60 59.73 11.14
C GLU A 132 6.39 60.61 10.82
N ILE A 133 5.21 60.04 10.58
CA ILE A 133 3.96 60.79 10.37
C ILE A 133 3.42 61.38 11.67
N GLU A 134 3.51 60.66 12.80
CA GLU A 134 3.14 61.20 14.11
C GLU A 134 4.04 62.38 14.49
N GLU A 135 5.35 62.26 14.25
CA GLU A 135 6.32 63.34 14.46
C GLU A 135 6.03 64.55 13.57
N ALA A 136 5.73 64.34 12.28
CA ALA A 136 5.32 65.40 11.37
C ALA A 136 3.99 66.07 11.78
N LYS A 137 3.03 65.30 12.31
CA LYS A 137 1.75 65.82 12.85
C LYS A 137 1.99 66.69 14.09
N GLU A 138 2.90 66.28 14.98
CA GLU A 138 3.29 67.09 16.14
C GLU A 138 4.01 68.38 15.75
N GLU A 139 4.92 68.35 14.77
CA GLU A 139 5.61 69.53 14.26
C GLU A 139 4.62 70.51 13.60
N TYR A 140 3.67 70.00 12.81
CA TYR A 140 2.58 70.81 12.23
C TYR A 140 1.70 71.41 13.32
N GLY A 141 1.34 70.66 14.37
CA GLY A 141 0.59 71.17 15.52
C GLY A 141 1.33 72.27 16.29
N LYS A 142 2.66 72.14 16.44
CA LYS A 142 3.52 73.19 17.04
C LYS A 142 3.61 74.42 16.14
N GLN A 143 3.69 74.23 14.82
CA GLN A 143 3.70 75.33 13.85
C GLN A 143 2.35 76.07 13.84
N LYS A 144 1.22 75.34 13.89
CA LYS A 144 -0.14 75.86 14.07
C LYS A 144 -0.29 76.68 15.35
N ALA A 145 0.31 76.23 16.46
CA ALA A 145 0.32 77.00 17.70
C ALA A 145 1.18 78.28 17.63
N ALA A 146 2.16 78.31 16.73
CA ALA A 146 3.07 79.45 16.52
C ALA A 146 2.59 80.44 15.43
N SER A 147 1.80 80.00 14.44
CA SER A 147 1.25 80.82 13.37
C SER A 147 -0.24 81.09 13.56
N SER A 148 -0.61 82.33 13.90
CA SER A 148 -2.01 82.77 14.08
C SER A 148 -2.59 83.41 12.81
N GLU A 149 -2.49 82.79 11.63
CA GLU A 149 -3.11 83.30 10.39
C GLU A 149 -3.66 82.20 9.45
N SER A 150 -4.92 82.40 9.02
CA SER A 150 -5.71 81.76 7.94
C SER A 150 -6.34 80.36 8.13
N LYS A 151 -7.61 80.35 8.57
CA LYS A 151 -8.47 79.18 8.81
C LYS A 151 -8.88 78.33 7.60
N ASP A 152 -8.70 78.78 6.36
CA ASP A 152 -9.31 78.12 5.19
C ASP A 152 -8.46 76.99 4.56
N GLY A 153 -7.19 76.83 4.95
CA GLY A 153 -6.33 75.69 4.55
C GLY A 153 -6.07 74.68 5.69
N GLU A 154 -6.56 74.97 6.90
CA GLU A 154 -6.17 74.31 8.14
C GLU A 154 -6.85 72.95 8.36
N GLU A 155 -8.12 72.78 7.94
CA GLU A 155 -8.83 71.50 8.04
C GLU A 155 -8.34 70.47 7.01
N VAL A 156 -7.79 70.94 5.88
CA VAL A 156 -7.35 70.08 4.78
C VAL A 156 -6.08 69.32 5.15
N ALA A 157 -5.07 70.01 5.72
CA ALA A 157 -3.80 69.38 6.10
C ALA A 157 -3.94 68.40 7.28
N GLU A 158 -4.73 68.73 8.31
CA GLU A 158 -5.03 67.77 9.39
C GLU A 158 -5.82 66.56 8.86
N GLY A 159 -6.77 66.79 7.94
CA GLY A 159 -7.48 65.72 7.25
C GLY A 159 -6.58 64.82 6.40
N GLU A 160 -5.50 65.35 5.81
CA GLU A 160 -4.51 64.59 5.03
C GLU A 160 -3.64 63.69 5.93
N PHE A 161 -3.14 64.19 7.07
CA PHE A 161 -2.40 63.36 8.04
C PHE A 161 -3.29 62.26 8.65
N ASP A 162 -4.55 62.58 8.93
CA ASP A 162 -5.54 61.60 9.42
C ASP A 162 -5.95 60.58 8.34
N SER A 163 -5.88 60.96 7.06
CA SER A 163 -6.09 60.02 5.94
C SER A 163 -4.88 59.11 5.73
N LEU A 164 -3.66 59.64 5.82
CA LEU A 164 -2.41 58.88 5.71
C LEU A 164 -2.25 57.86 6.85
N SER A 165 -2.60 58.25 8.09
CA SER A 165 -2.59 57.33 9.23
C SER A 165 -3.62 56.20 9.07
N LYS A 166 -4.84 56.50 8.60
CA LYS A 166 -5.86 55.47 8.28
C LYS A 166 -5.38 54.49 7.21
N VAL A 167 -4.75 54.97 6.13
CA VAL A 167 -4.21 54.11 5.07
C VAL A 167 -3.10 53.20 5.58
N LEU A 168 -2.19 53.71 6.43
CA LEU A 168 -1.14 52.87 7.03
C LEU A 168 -1.69 51.85 8.04
N ASP A 169 -2.77 52.17 8.74
CA ASP A 169 -3.48 51.23 9.61
C ASP A 169 -4.17 50.12 8.80
N GLU A 170 -4.82 50.47 7.68
CA GLU A 170 -5.40 49.49 6.75
C GLU A 170 -4.34 48.57 6.13
N MET A 171 -3.19 49.12 5.71
CA MET A 171 -2.05 48.33 5.22
C MET A 171 -1.51 47.39 6.30
N SER A 172 -1.41 47.84 7.55
CA SER A 172 -0.95 46.98 8.66
C SER A 172 -1.94 45.86 9.02
N ARG A 173 -3.25 46.07 8.84
CA ARG A 173 -4.29 45.05 9.03
C ARG A 173 -4.28 44.00 7.93
N LEU A 174 -4.07 44.41 6.68
CA LEU A 174 -3.89 43.50 5.56
C LEU A 174 -2.66 42.60 5.76
N ASP A 175 -1.56 43.16 6.25
CA ASP A 175 -0.33 42.39 6.54
C ASP A 175 -0.52 41.39 7.69
N GLN A 176 -1.19 41.79 8.78
CA GLN A 176 -1.57 40.85 9.86
C GLN A 176 -2.49 39.72 9.37
N SER A 177 -3.39 40.00 8.43
CA SER A 177 -4.27 38.99 7.85
C SER A 177 -3.52 37.95 7.00
N LEU A 178 -2.37 38.35 6.42
CA LEU A 178 -1.48 37.47 5.66
C LEU A 178 -0.53 36.70 6.58
N ALA A 179 -0.04 37.32 7.67
CA ALA A 179 0.86 36.70 8.64
C ALA A 179 0.19 35.60 9.49
N LEU A 180 -1.15 35.60 9.62
CA LEU A 180 -1.90 34.55 10.32
C LEU A 180 -2.17 33.30 9.46
N ARG A 181 -1.71 33.24 8.21
CA ARG A 181 -1.78 32.04 7.37
C ARG A 181 -0.52 31.18 7.52
N ALA A 182 -0.15 30.87 8.76
CA ALA A 182 0.67 29.70 9.04
C ALA A 182 -0.15 28.46 8.68
N ILE A 183 0.25 27.78 7.61
CA ILE A 183 -0.35 26.56 7.08
C ILE A 183 -0.28 25.47 8.16
N PRO A 184 -1.39 24.99 8.74
CA PRO A 184 -1.41 23.65 9.30
C PRO A 184 -1.44 22.69 8.10
N GLY A 185 -0.65 21.62 8.14
CA GLY A 185 -0.62 20.60 7.09
C GLY A 185 -2.02 20.09 6.72
N PRO A 186 -2.21 19.58 5.49
CA PRO A 186 -3.51 19.21 4.98
C PRO A 186 -4.20 18.19 5.91
N PRO A 187 -5.44 18.44 6.37
CA PRO A 187 -6.24 17.39 6.99
C PRO A 187 -6.61 16.34 5.94
N PRO A 188 -6.60 15.04 6.28
CA PRO A 188 -6.98 13.98 5.35
C PRO A 188 -8.42 14.18 4.89
N ALA A 189 -8.61 14.13 3.57
CA ALA A 189 -9.90 14.16 2.92
C ALA A 189 -10.79 13.02 3.43
N GLY A 190 -11.98 13.36 3.91
CA GLY A 190 -13.04 12.38 4.17
C GLY A 190 -13.88 12.61 5.41
N LEU A 191 -14.44 13.80 5.61
CA LEU A 191 -15.59 13.96 6.49
C LEU A 191 -16.63 14.84 5.80
N GLN A 192 -17.70 14.18 5.32
CA GLN A 192 -18.93 14.85 4.93
C GLN A 192 -19.47 15.59 6.16
N GLU A 193 -19.58 16.91 6.03
CA GLU A 193 -20.25 17.77 6.99
C GLU A 193 -21.75 17.43 6.98
N LYS A 194 -22.18 16.59 7.93
CA LYS A 194 -23.59 16.31 8.17
C LYS A 194 -24.11 17.34 9.18
N ALA A 195 -25.10 18.13 8.77
CA ALA A 195 -25.76 19.14 9.59
C ALA A 195 -26.23 18.57 10.95
N PRO A 196 -26.28 19.38 12.02
CA PRO A 196 -26.63 18.93 13.36
C PRO A 196 -28.11 18.51 13.41
N GLY A 197 -28.34 17.20 13.51
CA GLY A 197 -29.65 16.60 13.76
C GLY A 197 -30.00 16.60 15.25
N GLU A 198 -31.29 16.76 15.52
CA GLU A 198 -31.93 16.91 16.83
C GLU A 198 -31.45 15.90 17.89
N ALA A 199 -31.16 16.42 19.08
CA ALA A 199 -30.83 15.64 20.26
C ALA A 199 -32.07 14.85 20.73
N THR A 200 -32.12 13.55 20.42
CA THR A 200 -32.93 12.59 21.16
C THR A 200 -32.20 12.20 22.45
N ASP A 201 -32.96 11.99 23.53
CA ASP A 201 -32.56 11.76 24.93
C ASP A 201 -31.76 10.45 25.17
N GLY A 202 -30.62 10.30 24.48
CA GLY A 202 -29.69 9.21 24.62
C GLY A 202 -28.26 9.74 24.61
N VAL A 203 -27.53 9.52 25.70
CA VAL A 203 -26.12 9.94 25.81
C VAL A 203 -25.28 9.13 24.83
N SER A 204 -24.98 9.72 23.67
CA SER A 204 -24.06 9.16 22.69
C SER A 204 -22.63 9.57 23.05
N TYR A 205 -21.86 8.63 23.60
CA TYR A 205 -20.41 8.80 23.77
C TYR A 205 -19.72 8.51 22.43
N THR A 206 -19.39 9.57 21.69
CA THR A 206 -18.52 9.45 20.52
C THR A 206 -17.06 9.34 20.97
N ILE A 207 -16.54 8.12 20.99
CA ILE A 207 -15.11 7.87 21.20
C ILE A 207 -14.38 8.26 19.91
N THR A 208 -13.71 9.42 19.92
CA THR A 208 -12.81 9.83 18.83
C THR A 208 -11.50 9.06 18.94
N TYR A 209 -11.42 7.90 18.30
CA TYR A 209 -10.18 7.13 18.16
C TYR A 209 -9.41 7.60 16.92
N ALA A 210 -8.16 8.03 17.10
CA ALA A 210 -7.26 8.41 16.02
C ALA A 210 -6.30 7.22 15.72
N PRO A 211 -6.59 6.36 14.73
CA PRO A 211 -5.80 5.14 14.47
C PRO A 211 -4.35 5.43 14.05
N SER A 212 -4.08 6.58 13.43
CA SER A 212 -2.73 7.01 13.07
C SER A 212 -1.85 7.28 14.30
N TYR A 213 -2.44 7.69 15.43
CA TYR A 213 -1.69 7.98 16.65
C TYR A 213 -1.06 6.71 17.24
N GLU A 214 -1.77 5.58 17.21
CA GLU A 214 -1.23 4.31 17.72
C GLU A 214 -0.06 3.80 16.87
N GLN A 215 -0.18 3.85 15.54
CA GLN A 215 0.87 3.41 14.63
C GLN A 215 2.14 4.28 14.77
N THR A 216 1.99 5.60 14.77
CA THR A 216 3.12 6.52 14.93
C THR A 216 3.79 6.36 16.30
N HIS A 217 3.02 6.16 17.37
CA HIS A 217 3.55 5.93 18.71
C HIS A 217 4.26 4.57 18.85
N ALA A 218 3.75 3.51 18.23
CA ALA A 218 4.43 2.21 18.17
C ALA A 218 5.76 2.30 17.39
N LEU A 219 5.77 3.01 16.25
CA LEU A 219 6.98 3.25 15.47
C LEU A 219 7.99 4.12 16.21
N ALA A 220 7.54 5.16 16.92
CA ALA A 220 8.42 6.00 17.74
C ALA A 220 9.08 5.18 18.87
N LYS A 221 8.32 4.30 19.52
CA LYS A 221 8.88 3.36 20.52
C LYS A 221 9.88 2.40 19.90
N ALA A 222 9.59 1.85 18.73
CA ALA A 222 10.53 0.98 18.01
C ALA A 222 11.84 1.71 17.66
N ALA A 223 11.76 2.97 17.23
CA ALA A 223 12.93 3.80 16.96
C ALA A 223 13.75 4.12 18.22
N ASP A 224 13.12 4.33 19.38
CA ASP A 224 13.83 4.49 20.65
C ASP A 224 14.56 3.21 21.06
N PHE A 225 13.92 2.04 20.91
CA PHE A 225 14.58 0.75 21.14
C PHE A 225 15.75 0.52 20.18
N ASP A 226 15.61 0.86 18.91
CA ASP A 226 16.68 0.78 17.91
C ASP A 226 17.84 1.71 18.26
N GLY A 227 17.57 2.96 18.63
CA GLY A 227 18.60 3.90 19.10
C GLY A 227 19.36 3.39 20.32
N ARG A 228 18.66 2.82 21.31
CA ARG A 228 19.28 2.18 22.49
C ARG A 228 20.08 0.94 22.11
N LEU A 229 19.59 0.13 21.18
CA LEU A 229 20.27 -1.06 20.68
C LEU A 229 21.56 -0.68 19.95
N VAL A 230 21.54 0.35 19.09
CA VAL A 230 22.73 0.88 18.43
C VAL A 230 23.77 1.39 19.44
N VAL A 231 23.34 2.03 20.53
CA VAL A 231 24.27 2.44 21.61
C VAL A 231 24.89 1.21 22.28
N LEU A 232 24.11 0.17 22.55
CA LEU A 232 24.62 -1.09 23.10
C LEU A 232 25.57 -1.80 22.13
N GLU A 233 25.24 -1.85 20.84
CA GLU A 233 26.10 -2.43 19.79
C GLU A 233 27.42 -1.67 19.67
N LYS A 234 27.39 -0.33 19.72
CA LYS A 234 28.60 0.50 19.74
C LYS A 234 29.45 0.24 20.99
N ALA A 235 28.82 0.09 22.15
CA ALA A 235 29.52 -0.20 23.40
C ALA A 235 30.13 -1.61 23.42
N LEU A 236 29.43 -2.59 22.85
CA LEU A 236 29.87 -3.99 22.76
C LEU A 236 30.83 -4.23 21.58
N GLY A 237 30.86 -3.36 20.58
CA GLY A 237 31.77 -3.42 19.44
C GLY A 237 31.50 -4.57 18.45
N VAL A 238 30.35 -5.24 18.55
CA VAL A 238 30.04 -6.51 17.84
C VAL A 238 29.96 -6.36 16.31
N GLY A 239 29.94 -5.13 15.79
CA GLY A 239 29.97 -4.82 14.36
C GLY A 239 31.34 -4.37 13.82
N SER A 240 32.39 -4.32 14.65
CA SER A 240 33.72 -3.94 14.19
C SER A 240 34.41 -5.15 13.55
N ALA A 241 34.58 -5.11 12.23
CA ALA A 241 35.35 -6.09 11.47
C ALA A 241 36.83 -6.23 11.92
N ALA A 242 37.28 -5.39 12.86
CA ALA A 242 38.60 -5.47 13.47
C ALA A 242 38.74 -6.55 14.56
N MET A 243 37.63 -7.18 15.00
CA MET A 243 37.69 -8.31 15.95
C MET A 243 36.85 -9.50 15.45
N PRO A 244 37.24 -10.19 14.37
CA PRO A 244 36.68 -11.49 14.05
C PRO A 244 37.36 -12.56 14.93
N GLU A 245 37.23 -12.48 16.25
CA GLU A 245 37.54 -13.63 17.09
C GLU A 245 36.29 -14.52 17.13
N PHE A 246 36.01 -15.15 15.98
CA PHE A 246 35.25 -16.38 15.97
C PHE A 246 36.07 -17.41 16.77
N ASP A 247 35.40 -18.18 17.63
CA ASP A 247 36.04 -19.39 18.16
C ASP A 247 36.37 -20.36 17.01
N SER A 248 37.10 -21.45 17.29
CA SER A 248 37.41 -22.50 16.29
C SER A 248 36.15 -23.09 15.61
N ASN A 249 34.96 -22.72 16.07
CA ASN A 249 33.66 -23.21 15.62
C ASN A 249 32.85 -22.14 14.87
N GLY A 250 33.40 -20.96 14.58
CA GLY A 250 32.72 -19.95 13.76
C GLY A 250 31.58 -19.21 14.47
N LEU A 251 31.53 -19.22 15.81
CA LEU A 251 30.57 -18.45 16.60
C LEU A 251 31.23 -17.22 17.23
N PRO A 252 30.49 -16.09 17.40
CA PRO A 252 31.04 -14.92 18.07
C PRO A 252 31.42 -15.29 19.51
N ARG A 253 32.70 -15.13 19.85
CA ARG A 253 33.21 -15.48 21.18
C ARG A 253 32.43 -14.75 22.27
N ALA A 254 31.84 -15.50 23.20
CA ALA A 254 31.05 -14.92 24.27
C ALA A 254 31.91 -13.98 25.13
N ILE A 255 31.46 -12.73 25.29
CA ILE A 255 32.19 -11.67 26.00
C ILE A 255 32.39 -12.01 27.49
N VAL A 256 31.43 -12.73 28.08
CA VAL A 256 31.45 -13.08 29.51
C VAL A 256 32.59 -14.06 29.84
N PRO A 257 32.78 -15.20 29.15
CA PRO A 257 33.96 -16.05 29.33
C PRO A 257 35.30 -15.33 29.09
N LEU A 258 35.37 -14.39 28.14
CA LEU A 258 36.58 -13.61 27.91
C LEU A 258 36.89 -12.68 29.09
N LEU A 259 35.88 -11.96 29.58
CA LEU A 259 36.01 -11.12 30.78
C LEU A 259 36.35 -11.95 32.01
N GLU A 260 35.77 -13.13 32.16
CA GLU A 260 36.10 -14.04 33.26
C GLU A 260 37.53 -14.57 33.15
N HIS A 261 38.01 -14.88 31.94
CA HIS A 261 39.39 -15.29 31.70
C HIS A 261 40.36 -14.15 31.99
N LEU A 262 40.09 -12.95 31.49
CA LEU A 262 40.90 -11.74 31.74
C LEU A 262 40.88 -11.40 33.24
N HIS A 263 39.73 -11.51 33.90
CA HIS A 263 39.59 -11.33 35.33
C HIS A 263 40.43 -12.36 36.11
N ARG A 264 40.40 -13.64 35.72
CA ARG A 264 41.26 -14.67 36.32
C ARG A 264 42.74 -14.37 36.09
N GLN A 265 43.14 -13.94 34.88
CA GLN A 265 44.52 -13.54 34.59
C GLN A 265 44.96 -12.34 35.44
N VAL A 266 44.15 -11.29 35.53
CA VAL A 266 44.43 -10.10 36.34
C VAL A 266 44.44 -10.43 37.82
N SER A 267 43.52 -11.26 38.30
CA SER A 267 43.50 -11.75 39.68
C SER A 267 44.73 -12.60 39.99
N THR A 268 45.19 -13.44 39.06
CA THR A 268 46.45 -14.16 39.24
C THR A 268 47.66 -13.23 39.24
N LEU A 269 47.66 -12.16 38.44
CA LEU A 269 48.74 -11.17 38.46
C LEU A 269 48.70 -10.30 39.73
N SER A 270 47.52 -10.04 40.30
CA SER A 270 47.37 -9.24 41.51
C SER A 270 47.67 -10.02 42.78
N ASP A 271 47.26 -11.29 42.86
CA ASP A 271 47.42 -12.12 44.06
C ASP A 271 48.76 -12.87 44.08
N ALA A 272 49.37 -13.08 42.91
CA ALA A 272 50.58 -13.86 42.81
C ALA A 272 51.84 -12.98 42.89
N SER A 273 52.24 -12.67 44.11
CA SER A 273 53.62 -12.27 44.40
C SER A 273 54.59 -13.36 43.91
N VAL A 274 55.77 -12.98 43.38
CA VAL A 274 56.83 -13.89 42.92
C VAL A 274 57.08 -15.12 43.86
N PRO A 275 57.11 -14.98 45.20
CA PRO A 275 57.32 -16.14 46.08
C PRO A 275 56.11 -17.11 46.16
N SER A 276 54.87 -16.65 45.97
CA SER A 276 53.70 -17.55 46.00
C SER A 276 53.60 -18.38 44.73
N LEU A 277 53.92 -17.81 43.56
CA LEU A 277 54.01 -18.56 42.28
C LEU A 277 55.06 -19.67 42.34
N ASP A 278 56.25 -19.39 42.86
CA ASP A 278 57.30 -20.40 43.00
C ASP A 278 56.89 -21.53 43.95
N SER A 279 56.18 -21.21 45.04
CA SER A 279 55.68 -22.22 45.98
C SER A 279 54.58 -23.10 45.35
N ILE A 280 53.73 -22.51 44.52
CA ILE A 280 52.64 -23.21 43.82
C ILE A 280 53.23 -24.06 42.69
N SER A 281 54.17 -23.54 41.90
CA SER A 281 54.86 -24.29 40.84
C SER A 281 55.59 -25.52 41.40
N ARG A 282 56.24 -25.38 42.57
CA ARG A 282 56.87 -26.53 43.26
C ARG A 282 55.85 -27.57 43.72
N ARG A 283 54.71 -27.14 44.27
CA ARG A 283 53.61 -28.05 44.67
C ARG A 283 52.95 -28.72 43.47
N VAL A 284 52.76 -28.01 42.36
CA VAL A 284 52.24 -28.60 41.11
C VAL A 284 53.21 -29.66 40.60
N ARG A 285 54.53 -29.40 40.57
CA ARG A 285 55.52 -30.42 40.17
C ARG A 285 55.52 -31.65 41.08
N ALA A 286 55.34 -31.47 42.38
CA ALA A 286 55.20 -32.57 43.31
C ALA A 286 53.91 -33.38 43.05
N LEU A 287 52.77 -32.70 42.88
CA LEU A 287 51.49 -33.34 42.58
C LEU A 287 51.48 -34.04 41.21
N THR A 288 52.14 -33.49 40.19
CA THR A 288 52.29 -34.17 38.89
C THR A 288 53.14 -35.43 39.04
N GLN A 289 54.21 -35.38 39.83
CA GLN A 289 55.03 -36.56 40.10
C GLN A 289 54.27 -37.61 40.92
N GLU A 290 53.46 -37.20 41.90
CA GLU A 290 52.59 -38.11 42.65
C GLU A 290 51.50 -38.72 41.76
N ALA A 291 50.90 -37.94 40.86
CA ALA A 291 49.91 -38.41 39.90
C ALA A 291 50.51 -39.41 38.90
N GLU A 292 51.71 -39.14 38.37
CA GLU A 292 52.45 -40.09 37.55
C GLU A 292 52.80 -41.37 38.31
N SER A 293 53.12 -41.26 39.61
CA SER A 293 53.39 -42.44 40.44
C SER A 293 52.14 -43.29 40.66
N LEU A 294 50.98 -42.66 40.87
CA LEU A 294 49.69 -43.32 40.96
C LEU A 294 49.25 -43.93 39.63
N GLU A 295 49.52 -43.27 38.50
CA GLU A 295 49.20 -43.81 37.18
C GLU A 295 50.08 -45.03 36.87
N LYS A 296 51.38 -44.98 37.18
CA LYS A 296 52.27 -46.14 37.08
C LYS A 296 51.79 -47.28 37.98
N ALA A 297 51.40 -46.99 39.22
CA ALA A 297 50.85 -48.01 40.12
C ALA A 297 49.54 -48.62 39.59
N ARG A 298 48.64 -47.80 39.03
CA ARG A 298 47.39 -48.27 38.40
C ARG A 298 47.63 -49.10 37.14
N ARG A 299 48.57 -48.70 36.27
CA ARG A 299 48.95 -49.47 35.09
C ARG A 299 49.57 -50.82 35.48
N ASN A 300 50.42 -50.83 36.51
CA ASN A 300 50.99 -52.07 37.03
C ASN A 300 49.92 -52.98 37.66
N ALA A 301 48.94 -52.42 38.38
CA ALA A 301 47.81 -53.17 38.92
C ALA A 301 46.91 -53.74 37.81
N LYS A 302 46.64 -52.96 36.75
CA LYS A 302 45.90 -53.45 35.57
C LYS A 302 46.66 -54.55 34.83
N ALA A 303 47.96 -54.38 34.60
CA ALA A 303 48.79 -55.40 33.96
C ALA A 303 48.87 -56.69 34.80
N ALA A 304 48.93 -56.57 36.14
CA ALA A 304 48.86 -57.71 37.04
C ALA A 304 47.49 -58.41 36.97
N HIS A 305 46.40 -57.64 36.88
CA HIS A 305 45.04 -58.17 36.72
C HIS A 305 44.83 -58.86 35.36
N GLU A 306 45.43 -58.33 34.29
CA GLU A 306 45.40 -58.93 32.95
C GLU A 306 46.27 -60.19 32.88
N ALA A 307 47.44 -60.20 33.54
CA ALA A 307 48.27 -61.40 33.69
C ALA A 307 47.56 -62.49 34.51
N LEU A 308 46.84 -62.12 35.58
CA LEU A 308 46.00 -63.03 36.37
C LEU A 308 44.80 -63.55 35.57
N ALA A 309 44.17 -62.71 34.74
CA ALA A 309 43.13 -63.14 33.81
C ALA A 309 43.66 -64.12 32.75
N SER A 310 44.90 -63.92 32.27
CA SER A 310 45.54 -64.79 31.26
C SER A 310 46.01 -66.15 31.80
N THR A 311 46.27 -66.28 33.11
CA THR A 311 46.70 -67.54 33.74
C THR A 311 45.52 -68.43 34.18
N GLY A 312 44.28 -68.04 33.87
CA GLY A 312 43.08 -68.87 34.06
C GLY A 312 42.72 -69.16 35.53
N ALA A 313 43.35 -68.49 36.48
CA ALA A 313 43.09 -68.64 37.91
C ALA A 313 42.43 -67.37 38.46
N ALA A 314 41.15 -67.18 38.14
CA ALA A 314 40.30 -66.23 38.86
C ALA A 314 39.19 -66.99 39.59
N PRO A 315 39.02 -66.81 40.92
CA PRO A 315 37.76 -67.09 41.58
C PRO A 315 36.71 -66.11 41.06
N THR A 316 35.46 -66.55 41.07
CA THR A 316 34.25 -65.84 40.63
C THR A 316 33.98 -64.56 41.45
N SER A 317 34.66 -63.47 41.12
CA SER A 317 34.28 -62.12 41.54
C SER A 317 34.56 -61.16 40.39
N GLU A 318 33.50 -60.52 39.92
CA GLU A 318 33.48 -59.41 38.94
C GLU A 318 33.63 -59.82 37.45
N ALA A 319 32.58 -60.49 36.95
CA ALA A 319 32.16 -60.42 35.54
C ALA A 319 31.60 -59.02 35.16
N ALA A 320 32.22 -57.93 35.65
CA ALA A 320 31.78 -56.55 35.40
C ALA A 320 32.51 -55.88 34.21
N ALA A 321 33.60 -56.45 33.70
CA ALA A 321 34.48 -55.76 32.76
C ALA A 321 33.96 -55.56 31.30
N PRO A 322 33.17 -56.46 30.66
CA PRO A 322 32.76 -56.24 29.26
C PRO A 322 31.55 -55.30 29.12
N GLU A 323 30.56 -55.38 30.01
CA GLU A 323 29.39 -54.48 29.97
C GLU A 323 29.79 -53.05 30.36
N ASP A 324 30.66 -52.87 31.35
CA ASP A 324 31.20 -51.56 31.69
C ASP A 324 32.03 -50.98 30.54
N SER A 325 32.73 -51.81 29.75
CA SER A 325 33.47 -51.35 28.56
C SER A 325 32.54 -50.88 27.43
N GLU A 326 31.44 -51.58 27.18
CA GLU A 326 30.46 -51.15 26.18
C GLU A 326 29.64 -49.94 26.64
N GLN A 327 29.27 -49.90 27.92
CA GLN A 327 28.59 -48.76 28.52
C GLN A 327 29.48 -47.53 28.53
N THR A 328 30.77 -47.66 28.87
CA THR A 328 31.74 -46.56 28.78
C THR A 328 31.97 -46.12 27.34
N ALA A 329 32.00 -47.02 26.35
CA ALA A 329 32.04 -46.64 24.94
C ALA A 329 30.79 -45.85 24.51
N LYS A 330 29.60 -46.25 24.94
CA LYS A 330 28.33 -45.53 24.70
C LYS A 330 28.31 -44.18 25.41
N ILE A 331 28.79 -44.10 26.65
CA ILE A 331 28.90 -42.85 27.41
C ILE A 331 29.89 -41.90 26.74
N ASN A 332 31.04 -42.41 26.30
CA ASN A 332 32.03 -41.60 25.57
C ASN A 332 31.48 -41.13 24.22
N ALA A 333 30.69 -41.95 23.52
CA ALA A 333 30.00 -41.53 22.30
C ALA A 333 28.96 -40.43 22.60
N LEU A 334 28.18 -40.55 23.68
CA LEU A 334 27.24 -39.51 24.12
C LEU A 334 27.96 -38.22 24.54
N TYR A 335 29.07 -38.34 25.26
CA TYR A 335 29.94 -37.21 25.61
C TYR A 335 30.56 -36.55 24.37
N GLY A 336 30.80 -37.30 23.30
CA GLY A 336 31.21 -36.75 22.00
C GLY A 336 30.08 -35.98 21.30
N THR A 337 28.83 -36.41 21.44
CA THR A 337 27.66 -35.68 20.88
C THR A 337 27.22 -34.49 21.73
N LEU A 338 27.53 -34.49 23.04
CA LEU A 338 27.09 -33.47 23.98
C LEU A 338 27.56 -32.05 23.60
N PRO A 339 28.83 -31.80 23.20
CA PRO A 339 29.27 -30.48 22.73
C PRO A 339 28.44 -29.94 21.57
N THR A 340 28.04 -30.81 20.63
CA THR A 340 27.20 -30.38 19.49
C THR A 340 25.81 -29.95 19.95
N ILE A 341 25.23 -30.64 20.94
CA ILE A 341 23.93 -30.30 21.52
C ILE A 341 24.04 -29.06 22.40
N GLU A 342 25.10 -28.93 23.20
CA GLU A 342 25.37 -27.76 24.03
C GLU A 342 25.52 -26.50 23.18
N ASN A 343 26.14 -26.58 22.00
CA ASN A 343 26.24 -25.46 21.06
C ASN A 343 24.89 -25.10 20.41
N LEU A 344 24.01 -26.07 20.17
CA LEU A 344 22.68 -25.83 19.57
C LEU A 344 21.62 -25.40 20.58
N THR A 345 21.78 -25.76 21.86
CA THR A 345 20.87 -25.42 22.95
C THR A 345 20.60 -23.91 23.11
N PRO A 346 21.61 -23.01 23.11
CA PRO A 346 21.38 -21.58 23.23
C PRO A 346 20.70 -20.96 21.99
N LEU A 347 20.72 -21.64 20.84
CA LEU A 347 20.06 -21.18 19.60
C LEU A 347 18.57 -21.54 19.57
N LEU A 348 18.11 -22.50 20.38
CA LEU A 348 16.73 -22.96 20.35
C LEU A 348 15.72 -21.92 20.86
N PRO A 349 15.95 -21.21 21.99
CA PRO A 349 15.05 -20.14 22.45
C PRO A 349 14.87 -19.00 21.43
N PRO A 350 15.93 -18.38 20.85
CA PRO A 350 15.74 -17.30 19.89
C PRO A 350 15.10 -17.78 18.58
N LEU A 351 15.35 -19.02 18.14
CA LEU A 351 14.64 -19.60 16.99
C LEU A 351 13.15 -19.77 17.29
N LEU A 352 12.79 -20.20 18.50
CA LEU A 352 11.40 -20.36 18.92
C LEU A 352 10.69 -19.01 19.01
N ASP A 353 11.35 -17.98 19.55
CA ASP A 353 10.83 -16.61 19.59
C ASP A 353 10.67 -16.02 18.18
N ARG A 354 11.64 -16.26 17.28
CA ARG A 354 11.52 -15.89 15.87
C ARG A 354 10.34 -16.60 15.22
N LEU A 355 10.18 -17.91 15.41
CA LEU A 355 9.04 -18.67 14.88
C LEU A 355 7.71 -18.17 15.46
N ARG A 356 7.65 -17.75 16.72
CA ARG A 356 6.45 -17.14 17.31
C ARG A 356 6.13 -15.79 16.68
N SER A 357 7.12 -14.93 16.47
CA SER A 357 6.93 -13.65 15.77
C SER A 357 6.48 -13.86 14.32
N LEU A 358 7.04 -14.87 13.64
CA LEU A 358 6.79 -15.16 12.23
C LEU A 358 5.53 -16.01 12.03
N ARG A 359 4.96 -16.60 13.10
CA ARG A 359 3.71 -17.37 13.04
C ARG A 359 2.55 -16.55 12.49
N MET A 360 2.43 -15.29 12.87
CA MET A 360 1.36 -14.42 12.37
C MET A 360 1.52 -14.21 10.87
N ILE A 361 2.73 -13.89 10.41
CA ILE A 361 3.05 -13.72 8.98
C ILE A 361 2.80 -15.02 8.20
N HIS A 362 3.18 -16.17 8.74
CA HIS A 362 2.91 -17.46 8.09
C HIS A 362 1.41 -17.80 8.02
N ALA A 363 0.64 -17.48 9.08
CA ALA A 363 -0.80 -17.65 9.07
C ALA A 363 -1.47 -16.72 8.05
N ASP A 364 -1.04 -15.46 8.00
CA ASP A 364 -1.51 -14.46 7.03
C ASP A 364 -1.13 -14.89 5.61
N ALA A 365 0.07 -15.39 5.38
CA ALA A 365 0.48 -15.92 4.07
C ALA A 365 -0.34 -17.13 3.65
N ALA A 366 -0.66 -18.04 4.58
CA ALA A 366 -1.53 -19.18 4.30
C ALA A 366 -2.95 -18.72 3.92
N THR A 367 -3.55 -17.79 4.68
CA THR A 367 -4.87 -17.24 4.35
C THR A 367 -4.86 -16.42 3.05
N ALA A 368 -3.79 -15.68 2.76
CA ALA A 368 -3.61 -14.99 1.50
C ALA A 368 -3.55 -15.97 0.32
N SER A 369 -2.82 -17.09 0.45
CA SER A 369 -2.78 -18.12 -0.58
C SER A 369 -4.15 -18.76 -0.82
N GLU A 370 -4.93 -18.98 0.23
CA GLU A 370 -6.28 -19.54 0.13
C GLU A 370 -7.27 -18.54 -0.49
N THR A 371 -7.18 -17.25 -0.13
CA THR A 371 -8.01 -16.20 -0.72
C THR A 371 -7.67 -15.98 -2.20
N LEU A 372 -6.39 -16.06 -2.59
CA LEU A 372 -5.97 -16.04 -3.99
C LEU A 372 -6.53 -17.24 -4.76
N ALA A 373 -6.45 -18.45 -4.21
CA ALA A 373 -7.04 -19.63 -4.84
C ALA A 373 -8.57 -19.50 -5.00
N ARG A 374 -9.26 -18.91 -4.01
CA ARG A 374 -10.70 -18.60 -4.12
C ARG A 374 -10.98 -17.55 -5.19
N LEU A 375 -10.14 -16.52 -5.33
CA LEU A 375 -10.27 -15.48 -6.35
C LEU A 375 -10.01 -16.05 -7.75
N GLU A 376 -9.01 -16.90 -7.92
CA GLU A 376 -8.73 -17.61 -9.16
C GLU A 376 -9.92 -18.47 -9.59
N LYS A 377 -10.50 -19.23 -8.65
CA LYS A 377 -11.71 -20.02 -8.91
C LYS A 377 -12.88 -19.12 -9.35
N LYS A 378 -13.13 -18.02 -8.65
CA LYS A 378 -14.18 -17.06 -9.04
C LYS A 378 -13.91 -16.43 -10.39
N GLN A 379 -12.66 -16.13 -10.72
CA GLN A 379 -12.28 -15.60 -12.03
C GLN A 379 -12.53 -16.62 -13.14
N ALA A 380 -12.23 -17.90 -12.90
CA ALA A 380 -12.55 -18.97 -13.85
C ALA A 380 -14.06 -19.16 -14.02
N GLU A 381 -14.84 -19.09 -12.93
CA GLU A 381 -16.32 -19.12 -12.96
C GLU A 381 -16.88 -17.93 -13.76
N MET A 382 -16.45 -16.70 -13.46
CA MET A 382 -16.85 -15.49 -14.20
C MET A 382 -16.45 -15.55 -15.68
N ALA A 383 -15.28 -16.10 -16.01
CA ALA A 383 -14.89 -16.31 -17.39
C ALA A 383 -15.81 -17.29 -18.12
N GLY A 384 -16.20 -18.38 -17.44
CA GLY A 384 -17.20 -19.32 -17.94
C GLY A 384 -18.57 -18.68 -18.12
N GLU A 385 -19.04 -17.89 -17.15
CA GLU A 385 -20.29 -17.14 -17.26
C GLU A 385 -20.24 -16.15 -18.43
N MET A 386 -19.16 -15.38 -18.58
CA MET A 386 -18.99 -14.45 -19.71
C MET A 386 -19.05 -15.18 -21.06
N GLN A 387 -18.50 -16.40 -21.15
CA GLN A 387 -18.61 -17.21 -22.36
C GLN A 387 -20.07 -17.62 -22.62
N GLN A 388 -20.81 -18.05 -21.59
CA GLN A 388 -22.24 -18.35 -21.70
C GLN A 388 -23.05 -17.11 -22.10
N TRP A 389 -22.74 -15.94 -21.57
CA TRP A 389 -23.38 -14.67 -21.95
C TRP A 389 -23.10 -14.31 -23.41
N ARG A 390 -21.87 -14.54 -23.91
CA ARG A 390 -21.55 -14.33 -25.33
C ARG A 390 -22.33 -15.26 -26.24
N GLU A 391 -22.38 -16.55 -25.91
CA GLU A 391 -23.16 -17.54 -26.67
C GLU A 391 -24.66 -17.25 -26.62
N GLY A 392 -25.16 -16.82 -25.45
CA GLY A 392 -26.54 -16.37 -25.29
C GLY A 392 -26.85 -15.14 -26.14
N LEU A 393 -25.95 -14.15 -26.15
CA LEU A 393 -26.09 -12.94 -26.97
C LEU A 393 -26.05 -13.26 -28.46
N GLU A 394 -25.16 -14.15 -28.90
CA GLU A 394 -25.10 -14.60 -30.31
C GLU A 394 -26.39 -15.29 -30.74
N LYS A 395 -26.99 -16.13 -29.87
CA LYS A 395 -28.30 -16.74 -30.13
C LYS A 395 -29.41 -15.70 -30.22
N VAL A 396 -29.42 -14.72 -29.32
CA VAL A 396 -30.40 -13.62 -29.35
C VAL A 396 -30.22 -12.78 -30.60
N GLU A 397 -28.98 -12.44 -30.97
CA GLU A 397 -28.65 -11.70 -32.20
C GLU A 397 -29.11 -12.47 -33.46
N GLY A 398 -28.90 -13.79 -33.48
CA GLY A 398 -29.42 -14.67 -34.52
C GLY A 398 -30.95 -14.68 -34.58
N ALA A 399 -31.62 -14.75 -33.42
CA ALA A 399 -33.08 -14.72 -33.34
C ALA A 399 -33.65 -13.36 -33.78
N VAL A 400 -33.02 -12.24 -33.41
CA VAL A 400 -33.41 -10.90 -33.84
C VAL A 400 -33.24 -10.76 -35.36
N ARG A 401 -32.12 -11.19 -35.94
CA ARG A 401 -31.94 -11.19 -37.40
C ARG A 401 -32.99 -12.03 -38.13
N ALA A 402 -33.32 -13.20 -37.59
CA ALA A 402 -34.37 -14.05 -38.16
C ALA A 402 -35.74 -13.39 -38.05
N GLY A 403 -36.02 -12.73 -36.91
CA GLY A 403 -37.22 -11.93 -36.67
C GLY A 403 -37.35 -10.75 -37.64
N ASP A 404 -36.27 -9.98 -37.84
CA ASP A 404 -36.22 -8.87 -38.80
C ASP A 404 -36.46 -9.37 -40.23
N ALA A 405 -35.86 -10.51 -40.62
CA ALA A 405 -36.07 -11.09 -41.93
C ALA A 405 -37.53 -11.57 -42.12
N ALA A 406 -38.15 -12.12 -41.08
CA ALA A 406 -39.56 -12.50 -41.10
C ALA A 406 -40.47 -11.27 -41.16
N MET A 407 -40.17 -10.22 -40.40
CA MET A 407 -40.91 -8.97 -40.41
C MET A 407 -40.83 -8.27 -41.78
N ALA A 408 -39.64 -8.24 -42.39
CA ALA A 408 -39.46 -7.72 -43.74
C ALA A 408 -40.31 -8.48 -44.78
N LYS A 409 -40.36 -9.82 -44.68
CA LYS A 409 -41.25 -10.64 -45.52
C LYS A 409 -42.72 -10.33 -45.26
N ASN A 410 -43.13 -10.15 -44.00
CA ASN A 410 -44.50 -9.80 -43.66
C ASN A 410 -44.90 -8.43 -44.22
N VAL A 411 -44.02 -7.44 -44.13
CA VAL A 411 -44.24 -6.10 -44.73
C VAL A 411 -44.36 -6.18 -46.25
N ASP A 412 -43.52 -6.98 -46.91
CA ASP A 412 -43.63 -7.21 -48.36
C ASP A 412 -44.98 -7.83 -48.74
N VAL A 413 -45.43 -8.85 -48.00
CA VAL A 413 -46.75 -9.47 -48.19
C VAL A 413 -47.88 -8.45 -47.98
N MET A 414 -47.82 -7.63 -46.93
CA MET A 414 -48.82 -6.58 -46.68
C MET A 414 -48.83 -5.52 -47.79
N SER A 415 -47.66 -5.11 -48.29
CA SER A 415 -47.56 -4.14 -49.38
C SER A 415 -48.19 -4.67 -50.67
N LYS A 416 -47.94 -5.94 -51.00
CA LYS A 416 -48.55 -6.63 -52.13
C LYS A 416 -50.06 -6.75 -51.96
N ALA A 417 -50.54 -7.11 -50.76
CA ALA A 417 -51.97 -7.17 -50.46
C ALA A 417 -52.65 -5.80 -50.64
N ARG A 418 -52.02 -4.71 -50.17
CA ARG A 418 -52.53 -3.34 -50.33
C ARG A 418 -52.64 -2.91 -51.80
N THR A 419 -51.74 -3.35 -52.67
CA THR A 419 -51.83 -3.02 -54.10
C THR A 419 -52.94 -3.77 -54.85
N MET A 420 -53.55 -4.81 -54.26
CA MET A 420 -54.61 -5.60 -54.89
C MET A 420 -56.03 -5.12 -54.60
N THR A 421 -56.25 -4.10 -53.75
CA THR A 421 -57.58 -3.55 -53.49
C THR A 421 -57.92 -2.44 -54.50
N SER A 422 -58.76 -2.74 -55.49
CA SER A 422 -59.18 -1.80 -56.53
C SER A 422 -60.13 -0.71 -56.00
N LYS A 423 -59.97 0.53 -56.48
CA LYS A 423 -60.83 1.70 -56.20
C LYS A 423 -62.33 1.39 -56.48
N PRO A 424 -63.29 1.79 -55.62
CA PRO A 424 -64.71 1.48 -55.81
C PRO A 424 -65.30 2.17 -57.06
N PRO A 425 -66.33 1.58 -57.71
CA PRO A 425 -67.09 2.23 -58.76
C PRO A 425 -67.86 3.45 -58.24
N GLN A 426 -68.18 4.40 -59.13
CA GLN A 426 -68.87 5.65 -58.79
C GLN A 426 -70.22 5.37 -58.09
N GLY A 427 -70.50 6.08 -57.00
CA GLY A 427 -71.66 5.91 -56.12
C GLY A 427 -71.57 4.76 -55.11
N HIS A 428 -70.43 4.09 -54.95
CA HIS A 428 -70.22 3.00 -54.00
C HIS A 428 -69.09 3.27 -53.01
N PHE A 429 -69.16 2.63 -51.85
CA PHE A 429 -68.08 2.55 -50.86
C PHE A 429 -67.54 1.11 -50.83
N ASN A 430 -66.27 0.93 -50.48
CA ASN A 430 -65.66 -0.40 -50.38
C ASN A 430 -65.78 -0.91 -48.95
N ILE A 431 -66.36 -2.09 -48.75
CA ILE A 431 -66.29 -2.82 -47.48
C ILE A 431 -65.21 -3.90 -47.54
N LEU A 432 -64.31 -3.89 -46.56
CA LEU A 432 -63.19 -4.79 -46.39
C LEU A 432 -63.53 -5.80 -45.28
N TYR A 433 -63.52 -7.09 -45.61
CA TYR A 433 -63.76 -8.15 -44.65
C TYR A 433 -62.45 -8.80 -44.24
N PHE A 434 -62.16 -8.81 -42.94
CA PHE A 434 -60.95 -9.43 -42.39
C PHE A 434 -61.27 -10.74 -41.65
N ALA A 435 -60.31 -11.67 -41.64
CA ALA A 435 -60.35 -12.94 -40.89
C ALA A 435 -61.70 -13.68 -40.96
N SER A 436 -62.42 -13.85 -39.84
CA SER A 436 -63.68 -14.60 -39.80
C SER A 436 -64.78 -13.96 -40.68
N ALA A 437 -64.79 -12.64 -40.84
CA ALA A 437 -65.72 -11.95 -41.74
C ALA A 437 -65.45 -12.30 -43.22
N GLY A 438 -64.18 -12.38 -43.60
CA GLY A 438 -63.77 -12.80 -44.95
C GLY A 438 -64.09 -14.27 -45.22
N SER A 439 -63.86 -15.15 -44.24
CA SER A 439 -64.23 -16.57 -44.33
C SER A 439 -65.74 -16.78 -44.44
N TYR A 440 -66.55 -15.98 -43.74
CA TYR A 440 -68.01 -16.09 -43.76
C TYR A 440 -68.61 -15.60 -45.08
N THR A 441 -68.13 -14.46 -45.60
CA THR A 441 -68.64 -13.86 -46.84
C THR A 441 -67.98 -14.43 -48.10
N SER A 442 -66.89 -15.20 -47.95
CA SER A 442 -66.03 -15.69 -49.04
C SER A 442 -65.47 -14.58 -49.95
N LYS A 443 -65.47 -13.32 -49.49
CA LYS A 443 -64.97 -12.15 -50.21
C LYS A 443 -64.10 -11.33 -49.27
N ASN A 444 -63.02 -10.75 -49.80
CA ASN A 444 -62.15 -9.85 -49.02
C ASN A 444 -62.53 -8.37 -49.19
N VAL A 445 -63.14 -8.03 -50.34
CA VAL A 445 -63.60 -6.68 -50.67
C VAL A 445 -64.95 -6.79 -51.37
N GLU A 446 -65.91 -5.95 -51.00
CA GLU A 446 -67.20 -5.81 -51.67
C GLU A 446 -67.55 -4.33 -51.83
N ALA A 447 -68.13 -3.94 -52.96
CA ALA A 447 -68.59 -2.56 -53.18
C ALA A 447 -70.09 -2.46 -52.86
N LEU A 448 -70.47 -1.57 -51.94
CA LEU A 448 -71.84 -1.33 -51.50
C LEU A 448 -72.30 0.09 -51.88
N PRO A 449 -73.59 0.31 -52.17
CA PRO A 449 -74.09 1.61 -52.60
C PRO A 449 -74.00 2.66 -51.48
N ALA A 450 -73.54 3.86 -51.81
CA ALA A 450 -73.50 5.04 -50.95
C ALA A 450 -74.58 6.07 -51.39
N PRO A 451 -75.08 6.96 -50.50
CA PRO A 451 -74.74 7.09 -49.08
C PRO A 451 -75.54 6.12 -48.20
N LEU A 452 -74.86 5.52 -47.22
CA LEU A 452 -75.49 4.62 -46.23
C LEU A 452 -75.24 5.14 -44.81
N PRO A 453 -76.27 5.36 -43.98
CA PRO A 453 -76.06 5.66 -42.57
C PRO A 453 -75.51 4.44 -41.83
N LEU A 454 -74.55 4.64 -40.94
CA LEU A 454 -73.81 3.56 -40.28
C LEU A 454 -74.71 2.58 -39.53
N ARG A 455 -75.82 3.04 -38.96
CA ARG A 455 -76.83 2.20 -38.27
C ARG A 455 -77.43 1.13 -39.19
N LYS A 456 -77.56 1.43 -40.48
CA LYS A 456 -78.11 0.48 -41.48
C LYS A 456 -77.06 -0.47 -42.05
N LEU A 457 -75.79 -0.36 -41.65
CA LEU A 457 -74.72 -1.21 -42.18
C LEU A 457 -74.89 -2.67 -41.72
N PHE A 458 -75.16 -2.91 -40.43
CA PHE A 458 -75.35 -4.28 -39.94
C PHE A 458 -76.63 -4.94 -40.47
N SER A 459 -77.72 -4.18 -40.63
CA SER A 459 -78.96 -4.69 -41.21
C SER A 459 -78.82 -5.03 -42.70
N THR A 460 -78.17 -4.17 -43.49
CA THR A 460 -77.93 -4.45 -44.93
C THR A 460 -76.99 -5.64 -45.15
N LEU A 461 -76.03 -5.87 -44.26
CA LEU A 461 -75.19 -7.07 -44.30
C LEU A 461 -75.93 -8.33 -43.88
N GLU A 462 -76.83 -8.27 -42.89
CA GLU A 462 -77.66 -9.39 -42.46
C GLU A 462 -78.68 -9.80 -43.54
N GLU A 463 -79.24 -8.85 -44.28
CA GLU A 463 -80.11 -9.14 -45.43
C GLU A 463 -79.37 -9.89 -46.55
N ARG A 464 -78.09 -9.56 -46.75
CA ARG A 464 -77.26 -10.14 -47.81
C ARG A 464 -76.62 -11.47 -47.40
N TYR A 465 -76.22 -11.60 -46.13
CA TYR A 465 -75.58 -12.77 -45.54
C TYR A 465 -76.33 -13.16 -44.25
N LYS A 466 -77.32 -14.03 -44.36
CA LYS A 466 -78.16 -14.44 -43.23
C LYS A 466 -77.34 -15.09 -42.11
N GLY A 467 -77.41 -14.54 -40.91
CA GLY A 467 -76.71 -15.03 -39.71
C GLY A 467 -75.32 -14.44 -39.48
N ILE A 468 -74.88 -13.44 -40.27
CA ILE A 468 -73.58 -12.81 -40.11
C ILE A 468 -73.51 -11.90 -38.88
N ARG A 469 -74.65 -11.30 -38.48
CA ARG A 469 -74.71 -10.37 -37.35
C ARG A 469 -74.29 -11.04 -36.04
N ALA A 470 -74.98 -12.13 -35.68
CA ALA A 470 -74.71 -12.87 -34.45
C ALA A 470 -73.35 -13.59 -34.45
N SER A 471 -72.85 -13.99 -35.62
CA SER A 471 -71.62 -14.79 -35.72
C SER A 471 -70.34 -13.95 -35.80
N VAL A 472 -70.40 -12.75 -36.41
CA VAL A 472 -69.22 -11.94 -36.68
C VAL A 472 -69.43 -10.47 -36.31
N LEU A 473 -70.54 -9.85 -36.73
CA LEU A 473 -70.68 -8.39 -36.64
C LEU A 473 -70.81 -7.88 -35.20
N ASP A 474 -71.57 -8.56 -34.34
CA ASP A 474 -71.81 -8.14 -32.94
C ASP A 474 -70.52 -8.10 -32.10
N HIS A 475 -69.50 -8.84 -32.51
CA HIS A 475 -68.20 -8.89 -31.81
C HIS A 475 -67.10 -8.12 -32.55
N SER A 476 -67.41 -7.54 -33.72
CA SER A 476 -66.44 -6.89 -34.59
C SER A 476 -66.40 -5.38 -34.40
N LEU A 477 -65.22 -4.80 -34.60
CA LEU A 477 -65.03 -3.36 -34.67
C LEU A 477 -65.14 -2.89 -36.12
N VAL A 478 -65.77 -1.74 -36.32
CA VAL A 478 -65.91 -1.10 -37.64
C VAL A 478 -65.00 0.11 -37.72
N THR A 479 -64.30 0.25 -38.85
CA THR A 479 -63.52 1.46 -39.16
C THR A 479 -63.99 2.07 -40.47
N ILE A 480 -64.02 3.39 -40.57
CA ILE A 480 -64.25 4.15 -41.80
C ILE A 480 -62.98 4.94 -42.09
N ASN A 481 -62.35 4.74 -43.26
CA ASN A 481 -61.09 5.38 -43.66
C ASN A 481 -60.01 5.31 -42.55
N LEU A 482 -59.84 4.13 -41.94
CA LEU A 482 -58.91 3.84 -40.83
C LEU A 482 -59.27 4.48 -39.47
N THR A 483 -60.44 5.11 -39.34
CA THR A 483 -60.94 5.67 -38.08
C THR A 483 -61.96 4.73 -37.47
N TYR A 484 -61.78 4.30 -36.21
CA TYR A 484 -62.75 3.47 -35.49
C TYR A 484 -64.04 4.25 -35.24
N VAL A 485 -65.17 3.64 -35.57
CA VAL A 485 -66.49 4.23 -35.35
C VAL A 485 -67.37 3.22 -34.62
N ASP A 486 -67.97 3.67 -33.52
CA ASP A 486 -68.89 2.85 -32.74
C ASP A 486 -70.23 2.77 -33.45
N VAL A 487 -70.65 1.55 -33.79
CA VAL A 487 -71.98 1.29 -34.34
C VAL A 487 -72.92 1.16 -33.15
N ALA A 488 -73.63 2.24 -32.83
CA ALA A 488 -74.64 2.21 -31.77
C ALA A 488 -75.81 1.28 -32.17
N ASP A 489 -76.22 0.41 -31.25
CA ASP A 489 -77.39 -0.46 -31.42
C ASP A 489 -78.67 0.37 -31.62
N ASP A 490 -79.58 -0.16 -32.47
CA ASP A 490 -80.81 0.48 -32.98
C ASP A 490 -81.83 0.93 -31.89
N GLU A 491 -81.53 0.81 -30.60
CA GLU A 491 -82.47 1.07 -29.49
C GLU A 491 -82.10 2.31 -28.62
N ALA A 492 -81.03 3.05 -28.94
CA ALA A 492 -80.69 4.29 -28.23
C ALA A 492 -81.16 5.54 -28.99
N ALA A 493 -82.37 6.01 -28.67
CA ALA A 493 -82.86 7.34 -29.07
C ALA A 493 -82.09 8.45 -28.32
N GLY A 494 -80.91 8.80 -28.83
CA GLY A 494 -80.09 9.93 -28.38
C GLY A 494 -79.59 10.74 -29.57
N ASP A 495 -79.81 12.05 -29.52
CA ASP A 495 -79.38 13.09 -30.46
C ASP A 495 -77.84 13.13 -30.53
N GLY A 496 -77.28 12.43 -31.51
CA GLY A 496 -75.85 12.39 -31.80
C GLY A 496 -75.65 12.26 -33.30
N ASP A 497 -74.70 13.03 -33.84
CA ASP A 497 -74.41 13.15 -35.29
C ASP A 497 -74.48 11.78 -36.00
N GLU A 498 -75.40 11.66 -36.94
CA GLU A 498 -75.56 10.44 -37.73
C GLU A 498 -74.35 10.32 -38.67
N VAL A 499 -73.42 9.41 -38.36
CA VAL A 499 -72.27 9.14 -39.23
C VAL A 499 -72.76 8.46 -40.52
N VAL A 500 -72.67 9.16 -41.64
CA VAL A 500 -73.06 8.67 -42.97
C VAL A 500 -71.82 8.31 -43.77
N ILE A 501 -71.79 7.08 -44.30
CA ILE A 501 -70.74 6.59 -45.18
C ILE A 501 -70.95 7.21 -46.58
N GLN A 502 -69.94 7.92 -47.06
CA GLN A 502 -69.97 8.63 -48.34
C GLN A 502 -69.39 7.78 -49.47
N GLU A 503 -69.58 8.28 -50.70
CA GLU A 503 -69.00 7.66 -51.89
C GLU A 503 -67.47 7.66 -51.82
N GLY A 504 -66.86 6.51 -52.08
CA GLY A 504 -65.40 6.35 -52.05
C GLY A 504 -64.81 6.06 -50.68
N ASP A 505 -65.62 5.99 -49.62
CA ASP A 505 -65.15 5.58 -48.29
C ASP A 505 -64.74 4.10 -48.27
N GLU A 506 -63.74 3.79 -47.45
CA GLU A 506 -63.30 2.42 -47.15
C GLU A 506 -63.76 2.04 -45.75
N VAL A 507 -64.69 1.09 -45.65
CA VAL A 507 -65.21 0.57 -44.39
C VAL A 507 -64.58 -0.80 -44.12
N ALA A 508 -64.00 -1.03 -42.95
CA ALA A 508 -63.40 -2.31 -42.60
C ALA A 508 -64.06 -2.93 -41.38
N ILE A 509 -64.45 -4.20 -41.51
CA ILE A 509 -64.96 -5.05 -40.42
C ILE A 509 -63.80 -5.87 -39.86
N ILE A 510 -63.45 -5.57 -38.61
CA ILE A 510 -62.31 -6.17 -37.90
C ILE A 510 -62.87 -7.04 -36.78
N PRO A 511 -63.07 -8.35 -37.01
CA PRO A 511 -63.39 -9.27 -35.93
C PRO A 511 -62.21 -9.38 -34.96
N PRO A 512 -62.45 -9.76 -33.69
CA PRO A 512 -61.41 -9.88 -32.68
C PRO A 512 -60.45 -11.00 -33.10
N VAL A 513 -59.14 -10.73 -33.02
CA VAL A 513 -58.13 -11.75 -33.25
C VAL A 513 -58.22 -12.76 -32.11
N SER A 514 -58.57 -14.00 -32.44
CA SER A 514 -58.45 -15.11 -31.49
C SER A 514 -56.96 -15.26 -31.17
N SER A 515 -56.58 -14.88 -29.96
CA SER A 515 -55.32 -15.27 -29.35
C SER A 515 -55.33 -16.80 -29.23
N GLY A 516 -54.81 -17.48 -30.25
CA GLY A 516 -54.40 -18.88 -30.16
C GLY A 516 -53.08 -18.98 -29.42
#